data_AF-A0A7C7QQA3-F1
#
_entry.id   AF-A0A7C7QQA3-F1
#
_cell.length_a   1.000
_cell.length_b   1.000
_cell.length_c   1.000
_cell.angle_alpha   90.00
_cell.angle_beta   90.00
_cell.angle_gamma   90.00
#
_symmetry.space_group_name_H-M   'P 1'
#
loop_
_entity.id
_entity.type
_entity.pdbx_description
1 polymer ?
#
loop_
_entity_poly.entity_id
_entity_poly.type
_entity_poly.pdbx_seq_one_letter_code
_entity_poly.pdbx_strand_id
1 'polypeptide(L)'
;VLRFTFYVLLLAPLSFEHLSIPLPLSDMRVPQVYRAIAAEPGDFAVLEVPLAWRNGFRITGPLHPAFMYAQFYQTVHHKRILGGNTSRNPEFKFQYFTEAPVINSLIALETGHEIDEATLEKDKALAAEVLRFFGVRYVVVHTLQTDDPQVTPDRVIPYVEATMPVEKFYEQGDIVAYRVTLPPPAAEVTLRQAQGIAVDLDSELARLNLAEGWGRPTDLGRGLSGYRWVQRREARLLVRLNGEPQVMSLRAFCPARGQALTVIFNGKRLDPIELDQGWGEYELEVPGGYVKAGLNELRFRFARLFPVEGYRLASYFVGETATISPVGITVESAGQEVGDLGHIYVDGRNVSPEGRGYNLAVIDPQTGAVASTASFDTHLDEGASRALAEFVASIPEGRIVAVAVRDEASRLLGEEAVRALRTIGAEGELRGKFRWGQAIIGVKGAQPGQAVEKLAALRPAIVYVGEGTTEPHLAAAFSLVRFVTMEEK
;
A
#
# COMPACT_ATOMS: atom_id res chain seq x y z
N VAL A 1 -48.88 31.27 -34.85
CA VAL A 1 -49.58 30.32 -33.96
C VAL A 1 -48.92 28.94 -33.97
N LEU A 2 -48.84 28.22 -35.10
CA LEU A 2 -48.24 26.87 -35.16
C LEU A 2 -46.81 26.74 -34.60
N ARG A 3 -45.91 27.70 -34.88
CA ARG A 3 -44.53 27.67 -34.33
C ARG A 3 -44.50 27.82 -32.81
N PHE A 4 -45.37 28.67 -32.26
CA PHE A 4 -45.44 28.89 -30.80
C PHE A 4 -45.96 27.65 -30.08
N THR A 5 -47.01 27.03 -30.60
CA THR A 5 -47.55 25.76 -30.07
C THR A 5 -46.51 24.64 -30.12
N PHE A 6 -45.73 24.55 -31.21
CA PHE A 6 -44.64 23.58 -31.33
C PHE A 6 -43.55 23.82 -30.28
N TYR A 7 -43.10 25.06 -30.06
CA TYR A 7 -42.11 25.35 -29.02
C TYR A 7 -42.63 25.05 -27.61
N VAL A 8 -43.89 25.35 -27.31
CA VAL A 8 -44.49 25.02 -26.00
C VAL A 8 -44.59 23.51 -25.79
N LEU A 9 -44.99 22.75 -26.82
CA LEU A 9 -45.07 21.29 -26.77
C LEU A 9 -43.70 20.61 -26.61
N LEU A 10 -42.62 21.27 -26.99
CA LEU A 10 -41.25 20.78 -26.83
C LEU A 10 -40.65 21.22 -25.48
N LEU A 11 -40.87 22.47 -25.08
CA LEU A 11 -40.31 23.05 -23.85
C LEU A 11 -40.99 22.53 -22.58
N ALA A 12 -42.28 22.21 -22.61
CA ALA A 12 -42.99 21.69 -21.45
C ALA A 12 -42.46 20.33 -20.95
N PRO A 13 -42.30 19.29 -21.78
CA PRO A 13 -41.73 18.01 -21.34
C PRO A 13 -40.25 18.15 -20.94
N LEU A 14 -39.46 18.95 -21.66
CA LEU A 14 -38.07 19.25 -21.25
C LEU A 14 -38.02 19.93 -19.87
N SER A 15 -38.91 20.90 -19.63
CA SER A 15 -38.99 21.58 -18.32
C SER A 15 -39.47 20.65 -17.22
N PHE A 16 -40.37 19.71 -17.54
CA PHE A 16 -40.86 18.69 -16.59
C PHE A 16 -39.79 17.63 -16.28
N GLU A 17 -39.02 17.18 -17.27
CA GLU A 17 -37.89 16.28 -17.11
C GLU A 17 -36.78 16.89 -16.24
N HIS A 18 -36.54 18.20 -16.39
CA HIS A 18 -35.59 18.94 -15.56
C HIS A 18 -36.21 19.51 -14.26
N LEU A 19 -37.49 19.24 -13.99
CA LEU A 19 -38.17 19.74 -12.80
C LEU A 19 -37.70 18.97 -11.56
N SER A 20 -36.68 19.48 -10.89
CA SER A 20 -36.21 18.94 -9.60
C SER A 20 -37.07 19.44 -8.44
N ILE A 21 -38.34 19.01 -8.38
CA ILE A 21 -39.29 19.40 -7.31
C ILE A 21 -39.89 18.14 -6.65
N PRO A 22 -39.62 17.91 -5.34
CA PRO A 22 -38.68 18.66 -4.51
C PRO A 22 -37.24 18.49 -4.99
N LEU A 23 -36.39 19.48 -4.70
CA LEU A 23 -34.95 19.33 -4.88
C LEU A 23 -34.51 18.08 -4.12
N PRO A 24 -33.75 17.15 -4.73
CA PRO A 24 -33.23 16.00 -4.01
C PRO A 24 -32.26 16.52 -2.94
N LEU A 25 -32.67 16.42 -1.67
CA LEU A 25 -31.85 16.79 -0.52
C LEU A 25 -31.32 15.53 0.15
N SER A 26 -30.07 15.59 0.58
CA SER A 26 -29.47 14.57 1.45
C SER A 26 -30.04 14.69 2.86
N ASP A 27 -30.41 13.55 3.45
CA ASP A 27 -30.81 13.50 4.85
C ASP A 27 -29.56 13.55 5.75
N MET A 28 -29.32 14.72 6.35
CA MET A 28 -28.18 14.95 7.24
C MET A 28 -28.54 14.69 8.71
N ARG A 29 -29.63 13.97 9.00
CA ARG A 29 -29.95 13.56 10.38
C ARG A 29 -28.90 12.58 10.88
N VAL A 30 -28.40 12.83 12.08
CA VAL A 30 -27.33 12.03 12.67
C VAL A 30 -27.93 10.78 13.32
N PRO A 31 -27.54 9.57 12.88
CA PRO A 31 -28.01 8.31 13.47
C PRO A 31 -27.71 8.22 14.97
N GLN A 32 -28.58 7.53 15.73
CA GLN A 32 -28.49 7.45 17.19
C GLN A 32 -27.17 6.81 17.66
N VAL A 33 -26.63 5.84 16.91
CA VAL A 33 -25.35 5.19 17.21
C VAL A 33 -24.21 6.19 17.41
N TYR A 34 -24.15 7.27 16.63
CA TYR A 34 -23.10 8.27 16.75
C TYR A 34 -23.20 9.10 18.01
N ARG A 35 -24.40 9.25 18.58
CA ARG A 35 -24.56 9.87 19.91
C ARG A 35 -24.04 8.96 21.01
N ALA A 36 -24.23 7.64 20.89
CA ALA A 36 -23.67 6.67 21.82
C ALA A 36 -22.12 6.67 21.75
N ILE A 37 -21.55 6.71 20.54
CA ILE A 37 -20.10 6.82 20.33
C ILE A 37 -19.55 8.15 20.87
N ALA A 38 -20.27 9.26 20.67
CA ALA A 38 -19.88 10.58 21.17
C ALA A 38 -19.78 10.62 22.71
N ALA A 39 -20.65 9.89 23.40
CA ALA A 39 -20.70 9.86 24.86
C ALA A 39 -19.50 9.15 25.51
N GLU A 40 -18.78 8.29 24.77
CA GLU A 40 -17.61 7.61 25.31
C GLU A 40 -16.39 8.55 25.37
N PRO A 41 -15.79 8.79 26.54
CA PRO A 41 -14.63 9.66 26.66
C PRO A 41 -13.37 9.00 26.07
N GLY A 42 -12.38 9.83 25.73
CA GLY A 42 -11.07 9.39 25.26
C GLY A 42 -10.84 9.55 23.76
N ASP A 43 -9.57 9.39 23.37
CA ASP A 43 -9.09 9.49 22.00
C ASP A 43 -9.01 8.12 21.34
N PHE A 44 -9.94 7.88 20.41
CA PHE A 44 -10.03 6.64 19.64
C PHE A 44 -10.55 6.92 18.23
N ALA A 45 -10.51 5.88 17.40
CA ALA A 45 -11.00 5.89 16.04
C ALA A 45 -12.31 5.08 15.88
N VAL A 46 -13.10 5.48 14.89
CA VAL A 46 -14.24 4.73 14.34
C VAL A 46 -13.82 4.25 12.95
N LEU A 47 -13.92 2.94 12.72
CA LEU A 47 -13.75 2.35 11.39
C LEU A 47 -15.11 2.39 10.69
N GLU A 48 -15.21 3.23 9.67
CA GLU A 48 -16.41 3.42 8.87
C GLU A 48 -16.32 2.56 7.61
N VAL A 49 -17.36 1.76 7.38
CA VAL A 49 -17.49 0.86 6.23
C VAL A 49 -18.74 1.27 5.45
N PRO A 50 -18.66 1.54 4.13
CA PRO A 50 -17.49 1.34 3.28
C PRO A 50 -16.36 2.34 3.54
N LEU A 51 -15.14 1.82 3.44
CA LEU A 51 -13.90 2.54 3.66
C LEU A 51 -13.36 3.06 2.33
N ALA A 52 -13.27 4.39 2.21
CA ALA A 52 -12.78 5.03 0.99
C ALA A 52 -11.89 6.24 1.26
N TRP A 53 -10.98 6.49 0.32
CA TRP A 53 -10.17 7.71 0.24
C TRP A 53 -10.31 8.33 -1.13
N ARG A 54 -10.47 9.65 -1.18
CA ARG A 54 -10.50 10.38 -2.46
C ARG A 54 -9.59 11.60 -2.43
N ASN A 55 -9.01 11.86 -3.59
CA ASN A 55 -8.42 13.15 -3.91
C ASN A 55 -8.74 13.56 -5.36
N GLY A 56 -8.17 14.68 -5.82
CA GLY A 56 -8.42 15.17 -7.19
C GLY A 56 -7.91 14.27 -8.33
N PHE A 57 -7.20 13.19 -8.03
CA PHE A 57 -6.58 12.29 -9.02
C PHE A 57 -6.97 10.82 -8.84
N ARG A 58 -7.33 10.40 -7.62
CA ARG A 58 -7.46 8.99 -7.26
C ARG A 58 -8.61 8.77 -6.27
N ILE A 59 -9.28 7.65 -6.48
CA ILE A 59 -10.30 7.09 -5.62
C ILE A 59 -9.85 5.68 -5.25
N THR A 60 -9.92 5.35 -3.97
CA THR A 60 -9.63 4.03 -3.42
C THR A 60 -10.75 3.63 -2.50
N GLY A 61 -11.22 2.39 -2.62
CA GLY A 61 -12.47 1.93 -2.01
C GLY A 61 -13.71 2.33 -2.82
N PRO A 62 -14.91 1.96 -2.35
CA PRO A 62 -16.10 2.03 -3.18
C PRO A 62 -16.67 3.44 -3.37
N LEU A 63 -17.47 3.61 -4.43
CA LEU A 63 -18.17 4.85 -4.75
C LEU A 63 -19.51 5.00 -4.01
N HIS A 64 -19.55 4.71 -2.71
CA HIS A 64 -20.76 4.78 -1.91
C HIS A 64 -20.98 6.17 -1.28
N PRO A 65 -22.20 6.68 -1.03
CA PRO A 65 -22.40 7.96 -0.33
C PRO A 65 -22.11 7.92 1.18
N ALA A 66 -22.16 6.74 1.83
CA ALA A 66 -21.97 6.63 3.29
C ALA A 66 -20.64 7.21 3.80
N PHE A 67 -19.53 7.08 3.05
CA PHE A 67 -18.25 7.67 3.48
C PHE A 67 -18.28 9.22 3.51
N MET A 68 -19.18 9.87 2.74
CA MET A 68 -19.40 11.32 2.85
C MET A 68 -20.16 11.65 4.13
N TYR A 69 -21.21 10.87 4.42
CA TYR A 69 -21.99 11.04 5.64
C TYR A 69 -21.15 10.77 6.89
N ALA A 70 -20.25 9.77 6.87
CA ALA A 70 -19.30 9.50 7.94
C ALA A 70 -18.45 10.71 8.30
N GLN A 71 -17.95 11.47 7.31
CA GLN A 71 -17.21 12.72 7.56
C GLN A 71 -18.09 13.79 8.21
N PHE A 72 -19.38 13.86 7.85
CA PHE A 72 -20.33 14.74 8.53
C PHE A 72 -20.60 14.28 9.96
N TYR A 73 -20.83 12.99 10.21
CA TYR A 73 -21.07 12.43 11.53
C TYR A 73 -19.86 12.62 12.47
N GLN A 74 -18.65 12.70 11.92
CA GLN A 74 -17.45 13.07 12.66
C GLN A 74 -17.56 14.41 13.40
N THR A 75 -18.33 15.36 12.87
CA THR A 75 -18.59 16.65 13.52
C THR A 75 -19.44 16.53 14.79
N VAL A 76 -20.06 15.37 15.02
CA VAL A 76 -20.88 15.08 16.20
C VAL A 76 -20.13 14.23 17.21
N HIS A 77 -19.50 13.14 16.76
CA HIS A 77 -18.83 12.21 17.68
C HIS A 77 -17.40 12.65 18.03
N HIS A 78 -16.79 13.53 17.23
CA HIS A 78 -15.44 14.09 17.44
C HIS A 78 -14.32 13.04 17.60
N LYS A 79 -14.53 11.84 17.04
CA LYS A 79 -13.54 10.75 17.04
C LYS A 79 -12.81 10.71 15.70
N ARG A 80 -11.65 10.08 15.68
CA ARG A 80 -10.88 9.91 14.43
C ARG A 80 -11.61 8.93 13.51
N ILE A 81 -11.50 9.13 12.21
CA ILE A 81 -11.93 8.18 11.18
C ILE A 81 -10.74 7.90 10.26
N LEU A 82 -10.74 6.73 9.63
CA LEU A 82 -9.63 6.31 8.75
C LEU A 82 -9.80 6.81 7.32
N GLY A 83 -11.04 6.78 6.79
CA GLY A 83 -11.39 7.23 5.44
C GLY A 83 -11.67 8.73 5.36
N GLY A 84 -11.78 9.24 4.13
CA GLY A 84 -12.21 10.62 3.88
C GLY A 84 -11.64 11.24 2.61
N ASN A 85 -11.95 12.53 2.43
CA ASN A 85 -11.51 13.31 1.27
C ASN A 85 -10.33 14.23 1.61
N THR A 86 -9.40 14.33 0.67
CA THR A 86 -8.27 15.28 0.72
C THR A 86 -8.06 15.89 -0.66
N SER A 87 -7.55 17.12 -0.80
CA SER A 87 -7.41 17.71 -2.14
C SER A 87 -6.34 17.03 -2.98
N ARG A 88 -5.13 16.85 -2.42
CA ARG A 88 -3.97 16.22 -3.08
C ARG A 88 -3.08 15.57 -2.04
N ASN A 89 -2.70 14.31 -2.28
CA ASN A 89 -1.74 13.59 -1.46
C ASN A 89 -0.71 12.89 -2.35
N PRO A 90 0.51 12.65 -1.86
CA PRO A 90 1.44 11.74 -2.51
C PRO A 90 0.85 10.32 -2.64
N GLU A 91 1.22 9.60 -3.71
CA GLU A 91 0.82 8.21 -3.98
C GLU A 91 0.95 7.31 -2.74
N PHE A 92 2.07 7.43 -2.02
CA PHE A 92 2.36 6.67 -0.80
C PHE A 92 1.22 6.67 0.23
N LYS A 93 0.45 7.76 0.35
CA LYS A 93 -0.62 7.85 1.34
C LYS A 93 -1.75 6.87 1.07
N PHE A 94 -2.07 6.62 -0.20
CA PHE A 94 -3.04 5.61 -0.58
C PHE A 94 -2.43 4.22 -0.43
N GLN A 95 -1.18 4.04 -0.88
CA GLN A 95 -0.49 2.74 -0.79
C GLN A 95 -0.29 2.26 0.64
N TYR A 96 -0.13 3.18 1.58
CA TYR A 96 -0.08 2.86 3.01
C TYR A 96 -1.34 2.11 3.45
N PHE A 97 -2.53 2.54 3.04
CA PHE A 97 -3.78 1.90 3.44
C PHE A 97 -4.16 0.72 2.55
N THR A 98 -3.91 0.78 1.24
CA THR A 98 -4.22 -0.37 0.35
C THR A 98 -3.30 -1.56 0.61
N GLU A 99 -2.11 -1.36 1.18
CA GLU A 99 -1.22 -2.46 1.56
C GLU A 99 -1.31 -2.81 3.06
N ALA A 100 -2.12 -2.11 3.86
CA ALA A 100 -2.27 -2.40 5.28
C ALA A 100 -3.01 -3.75 5.47
N PRO A 101 -2.49 -4.67 6.31
CA PRO A 101 -3.15 -5.95 6.58
C PRO A 101 -4.56 -5.72 7.16
N VAL A 102 -5.50 -6.64 6.88
CA VAL A 102 -6.93 -6.56 7.23
C VAL A 102 -7.68 -5.42 6.51
N ILE A 103 -7.12 -4.21 6.45
CA ILE A 103 -7.69 -3.08 5.71
C ILE A 103 -7.73 -3.37 4.20
N ASN A 104 -6.67 -3.98 3.65
CA ASN A 104 -6.62 -4.40 2.25
C ASN A 104 -7.75 -5.38 1.89
N SER A 105 -7.96 -6.40 2.71
CA SER A 105 -9.00 -7.41 2.51
C SER A 105 -10.41 -6.84 2.66
N LEU A 106 -10.60 -5.93 3.62
CA LEU A 106 -11.85 -5.19 3.78
C LEU A 106 -12.19 -4.40 2.50
N ILE A 107 -11.22 -3.64 1.96
CA ILE A 107 -11.40 -2.89 0.70
C ILE A 107 -11.67 -3.85 -0.47
N ALA A 108 -10.98 -5.00 -0.53
CA ALA A 108 -11.16 -5.99 -1.58
C ALA A 108 -12.60 -6.54 -1.60
N LEU A 109 -13.13 -6.94 -0.44
CA LEU A 109 -14.51 -7.40 -0.31
C LEU A 109 -15.50 -6.30 -0.69
N GLU A 110 -15.26 -5.09 -0.19
CA GLU A 110 -16.06 -3.90 -0.50
C GLU A 110 -16.05 -3.50 -1.98
N THR A 111 -15.08 -3.98 -2.77
CA THR A 111 -14.96 -3.71 -4.21
C THR A 111 -15.29 -4.93 -5.08
N GLY A 112 -15.93 -5.95 -4.48
CA GLY A 112 -16.47 -7.11 -5.17
C GLY A 112 -15.49 -8.26 -5.36
N HIS A 113 -14.25 -8.14 -4.86
CA HIS A 113 -13.28 -9.24 -4.91
C HIS A 113 -13.55 -10.29 -3.84
N GLU A 114 -13.02 -11.49 -4.07
CA GLU A 114 -13.02 -12.56 -3.09
C GLU A 114 -11.68 -12.61 -2.36
N ILE A 115 -11.69 -13.11 -1.13
CA ILE A 115 -10.49 -13.45 -0.38
C ILE A 115 -10.47 -14.96 -0.14
N ASP A 116 -9.29 -15.56 -0.19
CA ASP A 116 -9.13 -16.99 0.08
C ASP A 116 -9.08 -17.29 1.59
N GLU A 117 -9.21 -18.57 1.93
CA GLU A 117 -9.20 -19.04 3.32
C GLU A 117 -7.88 -18.72 4.04
N ALA A 118 -6.76 -18.79 3.32
CA ALA A 118 -5.45 -18.45 3.87
C ALA A 118 -5.36 -16.97 4.27
N THR A 119 -5.91 -16.07 3.45
CA THR A 119 -6.01 -14.64 3.75
C THR A 119 -6.96 -14.40 4.92
N LEU A 120 -8.09 -15.10 4.97
CA LEU A 120 -9.06 -14.97 6.07
C LEU A 120 -8.46 -15.38 7.43
N GLU A 121 -7.81 -16.53 7.51
CA GLU A 121 -7.19 -17.01 8.76
C GLU A 121 -6.04 -16.09 9.21
N LYS A 122 -5.27 -15.60 8.24
CA LYS A 122 -4.24 -14.60 8.50
C LYS A 122 -4.82 -13.28 9.00
N ASP A 123 -5.87 -12.76 8.38
CA ASP A 123 -6.52 -11.53 8.81
C ASP A 123 -7.09 -11.67 10.22
N LYS A 124 -7.68 -12.81 10.54
CA LYS A 124 -8.16 -13.14 11.89
C LYS A 124 -7.03 -13.12 12.92
N ALA A 125 -5.84 -13.59 12.57
CA ALA A 125 -4.66 -13.52 13.44
C ALA A 125 -4.14 -12.08 13.64
N LEU A 126 -4.30 -11.21 12.63
CA LEU A 126 -3.75 -9.85 12.64
C LEU A 126 -4.75 -8.77 13.11
N ALA A 127 -6.06 -9.01 13.00
CA ALA A 127 -7.10 -8.00 13.19
C ALA A 127 -7.03 -7.27 14.54
N ALA A 128 -6.79 -7.99 15.63
CA ALA A 128 -6.66 -7.37 16.95
C ALA A 128 -5.51 -6.35 16.99
N GLU A 129 -4.35 -6.68 16.41
CA GLU A 129 -3.19 -5.77 16.37
C GLU A 129 -3.42 -4.59 15.41
N VAL A 130 -4.06 -4.83 14.27
CA VAL A 130 -4.42 -3.76 13.31
C VAL A 130 -5.38 -2.75 13.96
N LEU A 131 -6.45 -3.22 14.59
CA LEU A 131 -7.43 -2.37 15.28
C LEU A 131 -6.78 -1.64 16.47
N ARG A 132 -5.91 -2.30 17.23
CA ARG A 132 -5.15 -1.69 18.32
C ARG A 132 -4.22 -0.60 17.82
N PHE A 133 -3.50 -0.83 16.71
CA PHE A 133 -2.60 0.14 16.12
C PHE A 133 -3.33 1.44 15.75
N PHE A 134 -4.43 1.33 15.00
CA PHE A 134 -5.26 2.47 14.62
C PHE A 134 -6.09 3.04 15.78
N GLY A 135 -6.18 2.33 16.91
CA GLY A 135 -6.97 2.73 18.07
C GLY A 135 -8.46 2.69 17.79
N VAL A 136 -8.92 1.73 16.99
CA VAL A 136 -10.33 1.55 16.62
C VAL A 136 -11.09 0.98 17.82
N ARG A 137 -12.14 1.69 18.25
CA ARG A 137 -13.07 1.24 19.31
C ARG A 137 -14.41 0.78 18.76
N TYR A 138 -14.77 1.28 17.58
CA TYR A 138 -16.04 0.98 16.93
C TYR A 138 -15.84 0.68 15.46
N VAL A 139 -16.56 -0.30 14.96
CA VAL A 139 -16.72 -0.57 13.52
C VAL A 139 -18.18 -0.28 13.18
N VAL A 140 -18.42 0.60 12.23
CA VAL A 140 -19.77 0.99 11.79
C VAL A 140 -19.90 0.63 10.32
N VAL A 141 -20.80 -0.31 10.03
CA VAL A 141 -21.09 -0.79 8.69
C VAL A 141 -22.41 -0.18 8.22
N HIS A 142 -22.33 0.59 7.14
CA HIS A 142 -23.49 1.15 6.46
C HIS A 142 -23.94 0.16 5.38
N THR A 143 -25.15 -0.38 5.54
CA THR A 143 -25.75 -1.40 4.68
C THR A 143 -26.70 -0.83 3.64
N LEU A 144 -26.68 0.49 3.44
CA LEU A 144 -27.55 1.16 2.47
C LEU A 144 -27.37 0.51 1.10
N GLN A 145 -28.48 0.08 0.50
CA GLN A 145 -28.44 -0.49 -0.84
C GLN A 145 -27.99 0.58 -1.84
N THR A 146 -27.05 0.20 -2.69
CA THR A 146 -26.55 1.02 -3.79
C THR A 146 -26.73 0.24 -5.09
N ASP A 147 -26.96 0.97 -6.18
CA ASP A 147 -26.98 0.39 -7.53
C ASP A 147 -25.57 -0.02 -8.00
N ASP A 148 -24.52 0.34 -7.24
CA ASP A 148 -23.14 -0.07 -7.46
C ASP A 148 -22.94 -1.54 -7.01
N PRO A 149 -22.81 -2.50 -7.95
CA PRO A 149 -22.67 -3.92 -7.61
C PRO A 149 -21.34 -4.24 -6.91
N GLN A 150 -20.40 -3.30 -6.86
CA GLN A 150 -19.12 -3.51 -6.20
C GLN A 150 -19.26 -3.43 -4.68
N VAL A 151 -20.17 -2.63 -4.15
CA VAL A 151 -20.41 -2.48 -2.71
C VAL A 151 -21.21 -3.68 -2.21
N THR A 152 -20.58 -4.53 -1.39
CA THR A 152 -21.22 -5.78 -0.91
C THR A 152 -21.27 -5.85 0.62
N PRO A 153 -22.17 -5.09 1.29
CA PRO A 153 -22.30 -5.11 2.75
C PRO A 153 -22.55 -6.54 3.29
N ASP A 154 -23.25 -7.35 2.50
CA ASP A 154 -23.56 -8.76 2.78
C ASP A 154 -22.30 -9.64 2.92
N ARG A 155 -21.18 -9.26 2.28
CA ARG A 155 -19.88 -9.95 2.44
C ARG A 155 -19.06 -9.37 3.58
N VAL A 156 -19.19 -8.07 3.83
CA VAL A 156 -18.38 -7.35 4.81
C VAL A 156 -18.80 -7.66 6.24
N ILE A 157 -20.11 -7.74 6.53
CA ILE A 157 -20.60 -8.08 7.89
C ILE A 157 -20.07 -9.45 8.35
N PRO A 158 -20.24 -10.55 7.60
CA PRO A 158 -19.68 -11.85 7.98
C PRO A 158 -18.16 -11.82 8.14
N TYR A 159 -17.44 -11.07 7.30
CA TYR A 159 -15.99 -10.91 7.44
C TYR A 159 -15.60 -10.21 8.75
N VAL A 160 -16.27 -9.10 9.08
CA VAL A 160 -16.04 -8.35 10.32
C VAL A 160 -16.29 -9.26 11.54
N GLU A 161 -17.40 -10.00 11.54
CA GLU A 161 -17.77 -10.90 12.64
C GLU A 161 -16.84 -12.13 12.76
N ALA A 162 -16.29 -12.62 11.64
CA ALA A 162 -15.39 -13.77 11.63
C ALA A 162 -13.94 -13.43 11.98
N THR A 163 -13.47 -12.22 11.66
CA THR A 163 -12.05 -11.84 11.77
C THR A 163 -11.75 -10.88 12.91
N MET A 164 -12.67 -9.96 13.23
CA MET A 164 -12.41 -8.91 14.20
C MET A 164 -12.93 -9.30 15.59
N PRO A 165 -12.23 -8.93 16.68
CA PRO A 165 -12.71 -9.16 18.05
C PRO A 165 -13.78 -8.13 18.41
N VAL A 166 -15.00 -8.33 17.92
CA VAL A 166 -16.09 -7.35 18.00
C VAL A 166 -17.38 -7.92 18.59
N GLU A 167 -18.18 -7.06 19.20
CA GLU A 167 -19.52 -7.36 19.70
C GLU A 167 -20.53 -6.39 19.09
N LYS A 168 -21.57 -6.91 18.43
CA LYS A 168 -22.65 -6.11 17.86
C LYS A 168 -23.47 -5.46 18.99
N PHE A 169 -23.62 -4.14 18.97
CA PHE A 169 -24.39 -3.41 20.00
C PHE A 169 -25.49 -2.52 19.42
N TYR A 170 -25.56 -2.38 18.10
CA TYR A 170 -26.55 -1.57 17.42
C TYR A 170 -26.85 -2.13 16.03
N GLU A 171 -28.14 -2.19 15.69
CA GLU A 171 -28.62 -2.56 14.36
C GLU A 171 -29.98 -1.87 14.15
N GLN A 172 -30.01 -0.86 13.29
CA GLN A 172 -31.25 -0.14 12.98
C GLN A 172 -31.16 0.55 11.63
N GLY A 173 -32.16 0.30 10.77
CA GLY A 173 -32.16 0.82 9.40
C GLY A 173 -30.96 0.28 8.63
N ASP A 174 -30.22 1.17 7.98
CA ASP A 174 -29.09 0.81 7.13
C ASP A 174 -27.74 0.84 7.86
N ILE A 175 -27.73 0.61 9.17
CA ILE A 175 -26.51 0.69 10.00
C ILE A 175 -26.46 -0.49 10.97
N VAL A 176 -25.33 -1.20 10.91
CA VAL A 176 -24.90 -2.19 11.90
C VAL A 176 -23.62 -1.66 12.56
N ALA A 177 -23.57 -1.63 13.89
CA ALA A 177 -22.38 -1.18 14.59
C ALA A 177 -21.92 -2.14 15.68
N TYR A 178 -20.60 -2.22 15.76
CA TYR A 178 -19.88 -3.13 16.62
C TYR A 178 -18.93 -2.37 17.54
N ARG A 179 -18.82 -2.85 18.77
CA ARG A 179 -17.82 -2.42 19.74
C ARG A 179 -16.63 -3.37 19.64
N VAL A 180 -15.42 -2.84 19.58
CA VAL A 180 -14.20 -3.66 19.57
C VAL A 180 -13.81 -4.05 21.00
N THR A 181 -13.71 -5.35 21.23
CA THR A 181 -13.29 -5.96 22.51
C THR A 181 -11.93 -6.62 22.32
N LEU A 182 -10.88 -5.80 22.32
CA LEU A 182 -9.52 -6.28 22.08
C LEU A 182 -9.10 -7.26 23.18
N PRO A 183 -8.60 -8.46 22.83
CA PRO A 183 -7.92 -9.29 23.80
C PRO A 183 -6.68 -8.57 24.34
N PRO A 184 -6.14 -8.98 25.51
CA PRO A 184 -4.77 -8.63 25.84
C PRO A 184 -3.87 -9.00 24.65
N PRO A 185 -2.80 -8.25 24.38
CA PRO A 185 -1.88 -8.59 23.29
C PRO A 185 -1.48 -10.07 23.35
N ALA A 186 -1.49 -10.78 22.22
CA ALA A 186 -1.33 -12.24 22.17
C ALA A 186 0.00 -12.72 22.79
N ALA A 187 0.08 -13.91 23.41
CA ALA A 187 1.27 -14.39 24.15
C ALA A 187 2.63 -14.30 23.41
N GLU A 188 2.69 -14.44 22.08
CA GLU A 188 3.89 -14.21 21.27
C GLU A 188 4.23 -12.72 21.11
N VAL A 189 3.18 -11.88 20.99
CA VAL A 189 3.25 -10.42 21.12
C VAL A 189 3.52 -10.02 22.58
N THR A 190 3.10 -10.79 23.59
CA THR A 190 3.37 -10.59 25.02
C THR A 190 4.78 -11.04 25.39
N LEU A 191 5.37 -12.04 24.73
CA LEU A 191 6.78 -12.40 24.87
C LEU A 191 7.68 -11.37 24.19
N ARG A 192 7.22 -10.79 23.07
CA ARG A 192 7.83 -9.59 22.49
C ARG A 192 7.65 -8.38 23.44
N GLN A 193 6.45 -8.11 23.94
CA GLN A 193 6.10 -6.96 24.80
C GLN A 193 6.62 -7.06 26.24
N ALA A 194 6.79 -8.25 26.81
CA ALA A 194 7.52 -8.48 28.07
C ALA A 194 9.03 -8.19 27.91
N GLN A 195 9.47 -7.95 26.66
CA GLN A 195 10.77 -7.41 26.27
C GLN A 195 10.62 -6.13 25.43
N GLY A 196 9.49 -5.42 25.53
CA GLY A 196 9.20 -4.18 24.80
C GLY A 196 8.47 -4.30 23.45
N ILE A 197 8.03 -3.18 22.89
CA ILE A 197 7.39 -3.14 21.57
C ILE A 197 8.44 -3.26 20.48
N ALA A 198 8.44 -4.37 19.74
CA ALA A 198 9.37 -4.64 18.66
C ALA A 198 8.70 -4.48 17.29
N VAL A 199 9.24 -3.58 16.47
CA VAL A 199 8.94 -3.45 15.03
C VAL A 199 10.00 -4.24 14.27
N ASP A 200 9.64 -5.45 13.87
CA ASP A 200 10.42 -6.28 12.95
C ASP A 200 10.12 -5.82 11.52
N LEU A 201 11.09 -5.21 10.86
CA LEU A 201 10.88 -4.47 9.62
C LEU A 201 10.43 -5.36 8.46
N ASP A 202 10.62 -6.67 8.55
CA ASP A 202 10.19 -7.62 7.51
C ASP A 202 8.83 -8.25 7.79
N SER A 203 8.30 -8.09 9.00
CA SER A 203 6.97 -8.56 9.35
C SER A 203 5.88 -7.79 8.61
N GLU A 204 4.77 -8.46 8.33
CA GLU A 204 3.64 -7.83 7.64
C GLU A 204 2.97 -6.74 8.48
N LEU A 205 2.90 -6.93 9.80
CA LEU A 205 2.39 -5.90 10.72
C LEU A 205 3.24 -4.63 10.71
N ALA A 206 4.56 -4.75 10.49
CA ALA A 206 5.41 -3.58 10.41
C ALA A 206 5.02 -2.63 9.27
N ARG A 207 4.27 -3.09 8.25
CA ARG A 207 3.74 -2.19 7.23
C ARG A 207 2.94 -1.01 7.82
N LEU A 208 2.22 -1.24 8.93
CA LEU A 208 1.51 -0.20 9.67
C LEU A 208 2.45 0.82 10.32
N ASN A 209 3.61 0.37 10.79
CA ASN A 209 4.60 1.25 11.41
C ASN A 209 5.34 2.12 10.39
N LEU A 210 5.42 1.68 9.13
CA LEU A 210 6.28 2.29 8.11
C LEU A 210 5.55 3.35 7.29
N ALA A 211 5.82 4.61 7.62
CA ALA A 211 5.33 5.77 6.87
C ALA A 211 6.33 6.17 5.75
N GLU A 212 6.53 7.45 5.48
CA GLU A 212 7.37 7.89 4.35
C GLU A 212 8.87 7.57 4.54
N GLY A 213 9.58 7.30 3.44
CA GLY A 213 11.04 7.19 3.40
C GLY A 213 11.62 5.78 3.49
N TRP A 214 10.77 4.78 3.75
CA TRP A 214 11.13 3.37 3.76
C TRP A 214 11.02 2.74 2.37
N GLY A 215 11.96 1.84 2.07
CA GLY A 215 11.94 0.98 0.90
C GLY A 215 11.01 -0.23 1.04
N ARG A 216 10.98 -1.01 -0.04
CA ARG A 216 10.35 -2.33 -0.07
C ARG A 216 11.16 -3.33 0.78
N PRO A 217 10.55 -4.43 1.25
CA PRO A 217 11.32 -5.49 1.87
C PRO A 217 12.18 -6.16 0.81
N THR A 218 13.44 -6.40 1.13
CA THR A 218 14.41 -6.98 0.20
C THR A 218 14.94 -8.27 0.82
N ASP A 219 14.83 -9.36 0.06
CA ASP A 219 15.42 -10.66 0.35
C ASP A 219 16.39 -11.00 -0.78
N LEU A 220 17.68 -10.93 -0.47
CA LEU A 220 18.76 -11.29 -1.40
C LEU A 220 19.20 -12.76 -1.23
N GLY A 221 18.49 -13.54 -0.42
CA GLY A 221 18.85 -14.90 -0.03
C GLY A 221 20.09 -14.95 0.87
N ARG A 222 20.52 -16.16 1.23
CA ARG A 222 21.75 -16.43 2.01
C ARG A 222 21.86 -15.65 3.34
N GLY A 223 20.72 -15.36 3.98
CA GLY A 223 20.66 -14.61 5.23
C GLY A 223 20.74 -13.08 5.09
N LEU A 224 20.66 -12.56 3.86
CA LEU A 224 20.53 -11.13 3.56
C LEU A 224 19.07 -10.78 3.30
N SER A 225 18.23 -10.99 4.31
CA SER A 225 16.81 -10.66 4.35
C SER A 225 16.46 -10.04 5.71
N GLY A 226 15.20 -9.71 5.95
CA GLY A 226 14.79 -9.22 7.26
C GLY A 226 15.04 -7.73 7.51
N TYR A 227 15.26 -6.92 6.46
CA TYR A 227 15.57 -5.50 6.61
C TYR A 227 14.90 -4.61 5.56
N ARG A 228 14.87 -3.31 5.84
CA ARG A 228 14.42 -2.28 4.90
C ARG A 228 15.38 -1.12 4.80
N TRP A 229 15.65 -0.72 3.57
CA TRP A 229 16.39 0.50 3.27
C TRP A 229 15.60 1.74 3.62
N VAL A 230 16.26 2.72 4.21
CA VAL A 230 15.88 4.13 4.18
C VAL A 230 16.54 4.74 2.96
N GLN A 231 15.74 5.20 2.01
CA GLN A 231 16.24 5.66 0.71
C GLN A 231 16.19 7.20 0.55
N ARG A 232 15.87 7.90 1.64
CA ARG A 232 15.78 9.36 1.71
C ARG A 232 16.48 9.88 2.97
N ARG A 233 16.66 11.19 3.06
CA ARG A 233 17.30 11.82 4.23
C ARG A 233 16.50 11.63 5.51
N GLU A 234 15.20 11.40 5.40
CA GLU A 234 14.33 11.07 6.52
C GLU A 234 13.49 9.83 6.24
N ALA A 235 13.32 8.99 7.26
CA ALA A 235 12.29 7.96 7.31
C ALA A 235 11.40 8.17 8.53
N ARG A 236 10.09 7.98 8.36
CA ARG A 236 9.09 8.19 9.39
C ARG A 236 8.53 6.86 9.88
N LEU A 237 8.54 6.66 11.19
CA LEU A 237 8.02 5.47 11.86
C LEU A 237 6.87 5.87 12.79
N LEU A 238 5.82 5.08 12.80
CA LEU A 238 4.67 5.22 13.68
C LEU A 238 4.67 4.05 14.67
N VAL A 239 4.55 4.34 15.96
CA VAL A 239 4.53 3.30 17.00
C VAL A 239 3.53 3.65 18.10
N ARG A 240 2.74 2.69 18.55
CA ARG A 240 1.81 2.90 19.65
C ARG A 240 2.47 2.52 20.98
N LEU A 241 2.57 3.46 21.93
CA LEU A 241 3.23 3.26 23.22
C LEU A 241 2.30 3.58 24.39
N ASN A 242 2.71 3.24 25.61
CA ASN A 242 1.93 3.42 26.84
C ASN A 242 2.03 4.83 27.46
N GLY A 243 2.97 5.66 27.02
CA GLY A 243 3.22 7.00 27.59
C GLY A 243 4.37 7.05 28.60
N GLU A 244 4.91 5.89 28.98
CA GLU A 244 6.03 5.80 29.92
C GLU A 244 7.37 6.07 29.23
N PRO A 245 8.43 6.47 29.97
CA PRO A 245 9.79 6.55 29.46
C PRO A 245 10.22 5.25 28.76
N GLN A 246 10.91 5.38 27.63
CA GLN A 246 11.35 4.24 26.83
C GLN A 246 12.87 4.25 26.62
N VAL A 247 13.46 3.08 26.47
CA VAL A 247 14.73 2.89 25.75
C VAL A 247 14.42 2.35 24.38
N MET A 248 14.92 3.03 23.36
CA MET A 248 14.79 2.62 21.98
C MET A 248 16.08 1.92 21.53
N SER A 249 15.98 0.64 21.17
CA SER A 249 17.08 -0.12 20.58
C SER A 249 16.87 -0.27 19.08
N LEU A 250 17.93 -0.05 18.30
CA LEU A 250 17.93 -0.07 16.84
C LEU A 250 18.97 -1.07 16.36
N ARG A 251 18.60 -1.96 15.42
CA ARG A 251 19.58 -2.71 14.62
C ARG A 251 19.61 -2.13 13.22
N ALA A 252 20.69 -1.42 12.92
CA ALA A 252 20.83 -0.64 11.70
C ALA A 252 22.10 -0.97 10.94
N PHE A 253 22.01 -0.97 9.62
CA PHE A 253 23.12 -1.10 8.70
C PHE A 253 23.49 0.26 8.12
N CYS A 254 24.77 0.62 8.15
CA CYS A 254 25.28 1.83 7.51
C CYS A 254 26.19 1.51 6.29
N PRO A 255 25.93 2.08 5.09
CA PRO A 255 26.75 1.82 3.90
C PRO A 255 28.23 2.22 4.03
N ALA A 256 28.52 3.34 4.69
CA ALA A 256 29.87 3.86 4.82
C ALA A 256 30.04 4.71 6.10
N ARG A 257 31.30 4.91 6.50
CA ARG A 257 31.66 5.66 7.71
C ARG A 257 31.21 7.12 7.68
N GLY A 258 31.03 7.70 8.88
CA GLY A 258 30.72 9.11 9.08
C GLY A 258 29.27 9.43 8.74
N GLN A 259 28.35 8.61 9.25
CA GLN A 259 26.92 8.78 9.11
C GLN A 259 26.31 9.02 10.48
N ALA A 260 25.81 10.22 10.71
CA ALA A 260 25.07 10.55 11.92
C ALA A 260 23.57 10.29 11.73
N LEU A 261 22.95 9.68 12.73
CA LEU A 261 21.51 9.53 12.88
C LEU A 261 21.01 10.46 13.99
N THR A 262 20.04 11.31 13.67
CA THR A 262 19.24 12.06 14.64
C THR A 262 17.81 11.53 14.65
N VAL A 263 17.32 11.18 15.83
CA VAL A 263 15.93 10.75 16.01
C VAL A 263 15.10 11.95 16.49
N ILE A 264 14.00 12.23 15.80
CA ILE A 264 13.03 13.24 16.20
C ILE A 264 11.78 12.50 16.67
N PHE A 265 11.52 12.51 17.96
CA PHE A 265 10.44 11.81 18.63
C PHE A 265 9.32 12.80 18.99
N ASN A 266 8.14 12.65 18.38
CA ASN A 266 7.00 13.57 18.54
C ASN A 266 7.39 15.06 18.37
N GLY A 267 8.26 15.35 17.41
CA GLY A 267 8.77 16.70 17.13
C GLY A 267 9.92 17.16 18.02
N LYS A 268 10.31 16.37 19.04
CA LYS A 268 11.42 16.67 19.93
C LYS A 268 12.66 15.88 19.54
N ARG A 269 13.82 16.52 19.52
CA ARG A 269 15.07 15.93 19.04
C ARG A 269 15.81 15.20 20.17
N LEU A 270 16.28 13.99 19.88
CA LEU A 270 17.26 13.26 20.70
C LEU A 270 18.69 13.62 20.27
N ASP A 271 19.67 13.30 21.11
CA ASP A 271 21.07 13.49 20.78
C ASP A 271 21.47 12.63 19.57
N PRO A 272 22.27 13.17 18.63
CA PRO A 272 22.73 12.38 17.49
C PRO A 272 23.64 11.24 17.92
N ILE A 273 23.53 10.13 17.21
CA ILE A 273 24.47 9.01 17.30
C ILE A 273 25.21 8.84 15.97
N GLU A 274 26.46 8.39 16.04
CA GLU A 274 27.22 7.98 14.86
C GLU A 274 26.95 6.50 14.58
N LEU A 275 26.68 6.16 13.32
CA LEU A 275 26.50 4.78 12.89
C LEU A 275 27.84 4.22 12.40
N ASP A 276 28.22 3.07 12.95
CA ASP A 276 29.32 2.26 12.45
C ASP A 276 29.01 1.72 11.07
N GLN A 277 30.03 1.63 10.22
CA GLN A 277 29.89 1.00 8.91
C GLN A 277 29.55 -0.49 9.07
N GLY A 278 28.54 -0.96 8.34
CA GLY A 278 28.01 -2.30 8.49
C GLY A 278 26.83 -2.35 9.46
N TRP A 279 26.49 -3.55 9.92
CA TRP A 279 25.46 -3.76 10.93
C TRP A 279 25.97 -3.38 12.32
N GLY A 280 25.19 -2.57 13.03
CA GLY A 280 25.42 -2.22 14.43
C GLY A 280 24.12 -2.20 15.23
N GLU A 281 24.26 -2.23 16.55
CA GLU A 281 23.16 -2.10 17.50
C GLU A 281 23.35 -0.82 18.30
N TYR A 282 22.28 -0.05 18.46
CA TYR A 282 22.31 1.27 19.08
C TYR A 282 21.17 1.42 20.07
N GLU A 283 21.44 2.00 21.22
CA GLU A 283 20.42 2.33 22.22
C GLU A 283 20.32 3.84 22.41
N LEU A 284 19.08 4.34 22.48
CA LEU A 284 18.79 5.74 22.76
C LEU A 284 17.73 5.82 23.85
N GLU A 285 18.02 6.59 24.89
CA GLU A 285 17.02 6.92 25.91
C GLU A 285 16.00 7.92 25.34
N VAL A 286 14.72 7.65 25.54
CA VAL A 286 13.61 8.51 25.16
C VAL A 286 12.99 9.07 26.43
N PRO A 287 13.17 10.37 26.73
CA PRO A 287 12.62 10.97 27.94
C PRO A 287 11.09 10.81 28.00
N GLY A 288 10.53 10.51 29.18
CA GLY A 288 9.09 10.29 29.34
C GLY A 288 8.22 11.43 28.78
N GLY A 289 8.65 12.68 28.95
CA GLY A 289 7.95 13.84 28.38
C GLY A 289 7.91 13.91 26.85
N TYR A 290 8.62 13.02 26.13
CA TYR A 290 8.59 12.91 24.68
C TYR A 290 7.55 11.87 24.23
N VAL A 291 7.26 10.89 25.08
CA VAL A 291 6.37 9.76 24.81
C VAL A 291 4.93 10.16 25.11
N LYS A 292 4.01 9.74 24.25
CA LYS A 292 2.56 9.90 24.45
C LYS A 292 1.94 8.51 24.60
N ALA A 293 0.94 8.41 25.46
CA ALA A 293 0.04 7.26 25.41
C ALA A 293 -0.67 7.25 24.05
N GLY A 294 -0.64 6.11 23.35
CA GLY A 294 -1.20 5.98 22.00
C GLY A 294 -0.15 6.13 20.90
N LEU A 295 -0.55 6.67 19.75
CA LEU A 295 0.31 6.73 18.57
C LEU A 295 1.39 7.81 18.71
N ASN A 296 2.64 7.40 18.53
CA ASN A 296 3.83 8.25 18.53
C ASN A 296 4.43 8.28 17.13
N GLU A 297 5.02 9.41 16.78
CA GLU A 297 5.72 9.62 15.52
C GLU A 297 7.21 9.77 15.78
N LEU A 298 8.00 9.01 15.03
CA LEU A 298 9.45 9.14 14.98
C LEU A 298 9.89 9.52 13.57
N ARG A 299 10.93 10.35 13.48
CA ARG A 299 11.67 10.57 12.24
C ARG A 299 13.13 10.25 12.45
N PHE A 300 13.64 9.30 11.68
CA PHE A 300 15.06 9.02 11.56
C PHE A 300 15.64 9.95 10.51
N ARG A 301 16.43 10.94 10.94
CA ARG A 301 17.09 11.92 10.06
C ARG A 301 18.57 11.60 9.95
N PHE A 302 19.04 11.45 8.71
CA PHE A 302 20.42 11.10 8.41
C PHE A 302 21.21 12.31 7.92
N ALA A 303 22.49 12.41 8.30
CA ALA A 303 23.35 13.50 7.82
C ALA A 303 23.61 13.39 6.30
N ARG A 304 23.83 12.17 5.81
CA ARG A 304 24.29 11.91 4.44
C ARG A 304 23.41 10.89 3.72
N LEU A 305 23.49 10.97 2.40
CA LEU A 305 22.95 10.02 1.46
C LEU A 305 24.11 9.42 0.65
N PHE A 306 24.04 8.13 0.39
CA PHE A 306 25.01 7.35 -0.36
C PHE A 306 24.40 6.93 -1.70
N PRO A 307 25.11 7.08 -2.83
CA PRO A 307 24.59 6.62 -4.12
C PRO A 307 24.47 5.09 -4.13
N VAL A 308 23.37 4.56 -4.67
CA VAL A 308 23.12 3.11 -4.72
C VAL A 308 24.12 2.37 -5.62
N GLU A 309 24.61 3.03 -6.68
CA GLU A 309 25.55 2.45 -7.67
C GLU A 309 26.82 1.86 -7.01
N GLY A 310 27.24 2.42 -5.88
CA GLY A 310 28.42 2.02 -5.12
C GLY A 310 28.18 0.93 -4.07
N TYR A 311 26.96 0.38 -3.99
CA TYR A 311 26.56 -0.50 -2.90
C TYR A 311 25.86 -1.76 -3.40
N ARG A 312 26.45 -2.94 -3.14
CA ARG A 312 25.89 -4.25 -3.49
C ARG A 312 26.19 -5.27 -2.40
N LEU A 313 25.15 -5.87 -1.81
CA LEU A 313 25.31 -6.93 -0.82
C LEU A 313 25.42 -8.32 -1.42
N ALA A 314 24.90 -8.51 -2.63
CA ALA A 314 24.88 -9.79 -3.31
C ALA A 314 25.02 -9.64 -4.83
N SER A 315 25.27 -10.76 -5.52
CA SER A 315 25.17 -10.82 -6.97
C SER A 315 23.72 -10.73 -7.42
N TYR A 316 23.48 -9.93 -8.46
CA TYR A 316 22.14 -9.61 -8.95
C TYR A 316 21.70 -10.58 -10.06
N PHE A 317 21.56 -11.86 -9.71
CA PHE A 317 21.06 -12.87 -10.65
C PHE A 317 19.63 -12.53 -11.09
N VAL A 318 19.38 -12.62 -12.40
CA VAL A 318 18.04 -12.41 -12.96
C VAL A 318 17.32 -13.75 -13.01
N GLY A 319 16.44 -13.99 -12.04
CA GLY A 319 15.63 -15.20 -11.92
C GLY A 319 16.49 -16.46 -11.91
N GLU A 320 16.08 -17.47 -12.68
CA GLU A 320 16.82 -18.74 -12.85
C GLU A 320 17.75 -18.71 -14.08
N THR A 321 18.05 -17.52 -14.61
CA THR A 321 18.98 -17.38 -15.74
C THR A 321 20.43 -17.29 -15.27
N ALA A 322 21.39 -17.48 -16.19
CA ALA A 322 22.80 -17.26 -15.92
C ALA A 322 23.21 -15.76 -15.93
N THR A 323 22.26 -14.84 -16.16
CA THR A 323 22.54 -13.41 -16.31
C THR A 323 22.64 -12.74 -14.95
N ILE A 324 23.72 -11.99 -14.76
CA ILE A 324 23.91 -11.12 -13.59
C ILE A 324 23.70 -9.69 -14.06
N SER A 325 22.72 -9.01 -13.47
CA SER A 325 22.50 -7.58 -13.74
C SER A 325 23.64 -6.74 -13.17
N PRO A 326 24.20 -5.78 -13.92
CA PRO A 326 25.20 -4.87 -13.41
C PRO A 326 24.58 -3.73 -12.58
N VAL A 327 23.25 -3.65 -12.48
CA VAL A 327 22.48 -2.59 -11.79
C VAL A 327 21.32 -3.19 -11.01
N GLY A 328 20.85 -2.51 -9.97
CA GLY A 328 19.64 -2.88 -9.26
C GLY A 328 18.39 -2.58 -10.09
N ILE A 329 17.43 -3.49 -10.12
CA ILE A 329 16.18 -3.33 -10.86
C ILE A 329 15.01 -3.61 -9.91
N THR A 330 14.04 -2.70 -9.85
CA THR A 330 12.80 -2.88 -9.08
C THR A 330 11.61 -2.60 -9.99
N VAL A 331 10.62 -3.48 -10.00
CA VAL A 331 9.41 -3.33 -10.80
C VAL A 331 8.21 -3.35 -9.87
N GLU A 332 7.34 -2.34 -9.96
CA GLU A 332 6.08 -2.27 -9.22
C GLU A 332 4.91 -2.14 -10.19
N SER A 333 3.97 -3.06 -10.11
CA SER A 333 2.80 -3.14 -10.98
C SER A 333 1.53 -3.27 -10.16
N ALA A 334 0.51 -2.47 -10.48
CA ALA A 334 -0.79 -2.55 -9.82
C ALA A 334 -1.91 -2.01 -10.70
N GLY A 335 -3.08 -2.66 -10.62
CA GLY A 335 -4.30 -2.11 -11.20
C GLY A 335 -4.85 -0.91 -10.43
N GLN A 336 -5.89 -0.28 -10.99
CA GLN A 336 -6.44 0.99 -10.49
C GLN A 336 -6.79 0.98 -8.99
N GLU A 337 -7.48 -0.07 -8.53
CA GLU A 337 -8.01 -0.17 -7.17
C GLU A 337 -6.90 -0.37 -6.12
N VAL A 338 -5.79 -1.00 -6.53
CA VAL A 338 -4.67 -1.36 -5.66
C VAL A 338 -3.64 -0.22 -5.59
N GLY A 339 -3.39 0.47 -6.70
CA GLY A 339 -2.25 1.35 -6.81
C GLY A 339 -2.18 2.25 -8.03
N ASP A 340 -2.64 1.76 -9.19
CA ASP A 340 -2.33 2.35 -10.50
C ASP A 340 -0.81 2.55 -10.70
N LEU A 341 -0.03 1.51 -10.38
CA LEU A 341 1.44 1.54 -10.42
C LEU A 341 1.94 0.92 -11.72
N GLY A 342 2.88 1.59 -12.38
CA GLY A 342 3.55 1.11 -13.59
C GLY A 342 5.04 1.36 -13.54
N HIS A 343 5.67 1.18 -12.38
CA HIS A 343 7.01 1.68 -12.11
C HIS A 343 8.09 0.68 -12.49
N ILE A 344 9.16 1.17 -13.11
CA ILE A 344 10.37 0.38 -13.42
C ILE A 344 11.57 1.22 -12.98
N TYR A 345 12.22 0.83 -11.89
CA TYR A 345 13.38 1.51 -11.35
C TYR A 345 14.66 0.80 -11.78
N VAL A 346 15.62 1.55 -12.30
CA VAL A 346 17.02 1.10 -12.54
C VAL A 346 17.93 1.95 -11.68
N ASP A 347 18.64 1.31 -10.74
CA ASP A 347 19.39 1.98 -9.66
C ASP A 347 18.56 3.08 -8.99
N GLY A 348 17.30 2.77 -8.71
CA GLY A 348 16.35 3.65 -8.05
C GLY A 348 15.86 4.85 -8.87
N ARG A 349 16.16 4.92 -10.18
CA ARG A 349 15.57 5.92 -11.09
C ARG A 349 14.43 5.30 -11.88
N ASN A 350 13.23 5.86 -11.81
CA ASN A 350 12.10 5.37 -12.59
C ASN A 350 12.33 5.67 -14.08
N VAL A 351 12.35 4.64 -14.91
CA VAL A 351 12.54 4.68 -16.36
C VAL A 351 11.30 4.22 -17.12
N SER A 352 10.21 3.92 -16.41
CA SER A 352 8.95 3.55 -17.03
C SER A 352 8.32 4.74 -17.76
N PRO A 353 7.69 4.52 -18.94
CA PRO A 353 6.82 5.52 -19.56
C PRO A 353 5.52 5.77 -18.79
N GLU A 354 5.16 4.87 -17.86
CA GLU A 354 3.96 4.95 -17.00
C GLU A 354 2.63 5.05 -17.77
N GLY A 355 2.53 4.46 -18.96
CA GLY A 355 1.26 4.37 -19.71
C GLY A 355 0.35 3.28 -19.14
N ARG A 356 -0.97 3.35 -19.38
CA ARG A 356 -1.87 2.22 -19.11
C ARG A 356 -1.45 1.01 -19.95
N GLY A 357 -1.58 -0.20 -19.39
CA GLY A 357 -1.19 -1.44 -20.04
C GLY A 357 0.24 -1.86 -19.68
N TYR A 358 0.92 -2.52 -20.61
CA TYR A 358 2.28 -3.03 -20.42
C TYR A 358 3.33 -1.93 -20.64
N ASN A 359 4.20 -1.70 -19.67
CA ASN A 359 5.37 -0.84 -19.75
C ASN A 359 6.63 -1.70 -19.72
N LEU A 360 7.58 -1.43 -20.60
CA LEU A 360 8.80 -2.21 -20.76
C LEU A 360 10.04 -1.30 -20.74
N ALA A 361 11.13 -1.79 -20.14
CA ALA A 361 12.46 -1.23 -20.24
C ALA A 361 13.47 -2.33 -20.62
N VAL A 362 14.30 -2.05 -21.63
CA VAL A 362 15.36 -2.95 -22.09
C VAL A 362 16.69 -2.46 -21.54
N ILE A 363 17.41 -3.32 -20.84
CA ILE A 363 18.61 -2.99 -20.10
C ILE A 363 19.79 -3.79 -20.65
N ASP A 364 20.90 -3.11 -20.86
CA ASP A 364 22.16 -3.72 -21.29
C ASP A 364 22.76 -4.57 -20.16
N PRO A 365 23.00 -5.88 -20.36
CA PRO A 365 23.46 -6.78 -19.31
C PRO A 365 24.93 -6.56 -18.90
N GLN A 366 25.70 -5.74 -19.64
CA GLN A 366 27.10 -5.45 -19.31
C GLN A 366 27.24 -4.10 -18.62
N THR A 367 26.54 -3.08 -19.14
CA THR A 367 26.68 -1.69 -18.69
C THR A 367 25.56 -1.24 -17.76
N GLY A 368 24.40 -1.91 -17.78
CA GLY A 368 23.20 -1.49 -17.05
C GLY A 368 22.46 -0.31 -17.67
N ALA A 369 22.93 0.18 -18.83
CA ALA A 369 22.28 1.28 -19.53
C ALA A 369 20.91 0.86 -20.06
N VAL A 370 19.92 1.73 -19.88
CA VAL A 370 18.59 1.56 -20.48
C VAL A 370 18.69 1.87 -21.97
N ALA A 371 18.49 0.86 -22.80
CA ALA A 371 18.60 0.95 -24.25
C ALA A 371 17.32 1.46 -24.92
N SER A 372 16.15 1.05 -24.40
CA SER A 372 14.85 1.50 -24.88
C SER A 372 13.76 1.29 -23.83
N THR A 373 12.68 2.07 -23.97
CA THR A 373 11.49 1.99 -23.13
C THR A 373 10.25 2.12 -24.00
N ALA A 374 9.17 1.40 -23.68
CA ALA A 374 7.91 1.47 -24.44
C ALA A 374 6.71 1.14 -23.56
N SER A 375 5.53 1.65 -23.93
CA SER A 375 4.25 1.34 -23.29
C SER A 375 3.21 0.90 -24.32
N PHE A 376 2.38 -0.08 -23.98
CA PHE A 376 1.39 -0.70 -24.86
C PHE A 376 0.05 -0.83 -24.13
N ASP A 377 -0.94 -0.05 -24.56
CA ASP A 377 -2.29 -0.01 -23.97
C ASP A 377 -3.14 -1.18 -24.48
N THR A 378 -2.90 -2.37 -23.94
CA THR A 378 -3.69 -3.59 -24.24
C THR A 378 -5.09 -3.57 -23.60
N HIS A 379 -5.57 -2.42 -23.12
CA HIS A 379 -6.95 -2.21 -22.68
C HIS A 379 -7.82 -1.56 -23.76
N LEU A 380 -7.33 -0.50 -24.41
CA LEU A 380 -8.07 0.25 -25.44
C LEU A 380 -7.54 0.14 -26.86
N ASP A 381 -6.25 -0.14 -27.06
CA ASP A 381 -5.64 -0.17 -28.40
C ASP A 381 -5.60 -1.60 -28.96
N GLU A 382 -6.38 -1.85 -30.01
CA GLU A 382 -6.44 -3.14 -30.72
C GLU A 382 -5.09 -3.53 -31.37
N GLY A 383 -4.22 -2.56 -31.65
CA GLY A 383 -2.89 -2.79 -32.22
C GLY A 383 -1.80 -3.06 -31.18
N ALA A 384 -2.06 -2.81 -29.89
CA ALA A 384 -1.05 -2.83 -28.84
C ALA A 384 -0.39 -4.19 -28.65
N SER A 385 -1.15 -5.29 -28.74
CA SER A 385 -0.62 -6.66 -28.57
C SER A 385 0.38 -7.02 -29.67
N ARG A 386 0.08 -6.68 -30.92
CA ARG A 386 1.02 -6.83 -32.04
C ARG A 386 2.26 -5.96 -31.86
N ALA A 387 2.08 -4.68 -31.49
CA ALA A 387 3.19 -3.75 -31.33
C ALA A 387 4.13 -4.17 -30.19
N LEU A 388 3.58 -4.69 -29.09
CA LEU A 388 4.35 -5.28 -27.99
C LEU A 388 5.16 -6.48 -28.48
N ALA A 389 4.53 -7.39 -29.23
CA ALA A 389 5.21 -8.57 -29.75
C ALA A 389 6.36 -8.21 -30.71
N GLU A 390 6.15 -7.22 -31.60
CA GLU A 390 7.18 -6.69 -32.50
C GLU A 390 8.32 -6.02 -31.73
N PHE A 391 8.01 -5.22 -30.71
CA PHE A 391 9.01 -4.61 -29.83
C PHE A 391 9.88 -5.68 -29.16
N VAL A 392 9.27 -6.67 -28.52
CA VAL A 392 9.99 -7.76 -27.83
C VAL A 392 10.77 -8.65 -28.82
N ALA A 393 10.29 -8.83 -30.05
CA ALA A 393 11.01 -9.55 -31.10
C ALA A 393 12.26 -8.79 -31.57
N SER A 394 12.26 -7.46 -31.53
CA SER A 394 13.40 -6.62 -31.92
C SER A 394 14.54 -6.60 -30.88
N ILE A 395 14.28 -7.05 -29.65
CA ILE A 395 15.26 -7.07 -28.57
C ILE A 395 16.35 -8.11 -28.87
N PRO A 396 17.65 -7.73 -28.84
CA PRO A 396 18.75 -8.69 -28.97
C PRO A 396 18.74 -9.75 -27.85
N GLU A 397 19.11 -10.98 -28.19
CA GLU A 397 19.27 -12.09 -27.24
C GLU A 397 20.21 -11.72 -26.06
N GLY A 398 19.87 -12.17 -24.86
CA GLY A 398 20.64 -11.91 -23.63
C GLY A 398 20.41 -10.54 -22.98
N ARG A 399 19.59 -9.65 -23.58
CA ARG A 399 19.21 -8.39 -22.94
C ARG A 399 18.28 -8.62 -21.74
N ILE A 400 18.46 -7.83 -20.69
CA ILE A 400 17.55 -7.82 -19.54
C ILE A 400 16.31 -7.02 -19.92
N VAL A 401 15.13 -7.50 -19.55
CA VAL A 401 13.85 -6.84 -19.82
C VAL A 401 13.04 -6.76 -18.54
N ALA A 402 12.70 -5.53 -18.14
CA ALA A 402 11.81 -5.26 -17.01
C ALA A 402 10.43 -4.85 -17.53
N VAL A 403 9.36 -5.37 -16.92
CA VAL A 403 7.98 -5.15 -17.38
C VAL A 403 7.05 -4.87 -16.21
N ALA A 404 6.29 -3.77 -16.27
CA ALA A 404 5.24 -3.43 -15.31
C ALA A 404 3.90 -3.23 -16.02
N VAL A 405 2.81 -3.76 -15.46
CA VAL A 405 1.44 -3.42 -15.87
C VAL A 405 0.88 -2.29 -15.01
N ARG A 406 0.29 -1.27 -15.64
CA ARG A 406 -0.40 -0.16 -14.98
C ARG A 406 -1.89 -0.14 -15.33
N ASP A 407 -2.75 0.03 -14.33
CA ASP A 407 -4.22 0.03 -14.41
C ASP A 407 -4.80 -1.28 -14.96
N GLU A 408 -4.77 -1.49 -16.27
CA GLU A 408 -5.46 -2.59 -16.95
C GLU A 408 -4.70 -3.00 -18.20
N ALA A 409 -4.48 -4.31 -18.38
CA ALA A 409 -3.76 -4.85 -19.54
C ALA A 409 -4.39 -6.13 -20.11
N SER A 410 -5.52 -6.60 -19.57
CA SER A 410 -6.09 -7.91 -19.91
C SER A 410 -7.12 -7.88 -21.04
N ARG A 411 -7.84 -6.76 -21.23
CA ARG A 411 -9.06 -6.73 -22.06
C ARG A 411 -8.82 -7.09 -23.52
N LEU A 412 -7.79 -6.51 -24.14
CA LEU A 412 -7.40 -6.72 -25.54
C LEU A 412 -6.04 -7.45 -25.65
N LEU A 413 -5.64 -8.17 -24.60
CA LEU A 413 -4.40 -8.92 -24.60
C LEU A 413 -4.46 -10.11 -25.58
N GLY A 414 -3.67 -10.01 -26.65
CA GLY A 414 -3.55 -11.02 -27.70
C GLY A 414 -2.54 -12.12 -27.37
N GLU A 415 -2.71 -13.28 -27.98
CA GLU A 415 -1.83 -14.44 -27.79
C GLU A 415 -0.38 -14.16 -28.27
N GLU A 416 -0.22 -13.32 -29.29
CA GLU A 416 1.09 -12.89 -29.79
C GLU A 416 1.90 -12.12 -28.74
N ALA A 417 1.26 -11.24 -27.97
CA ALA A 417 1.91 -10.52 -26.87
C ALA A 417 2.32 -11.48 -25.74
N VAL A 418 1.44 -12.42 -25.39
CA VAL A 418 1.71 -13.46 -24.39
C VAL A 418 2.90 -14.33 -24.81
N ARG A 419 2.92 -14.78 -26.08
CA ARG A 419 4.04 -15.54 -26.63
C ARG A 419 5.33 -14.73 -26.61
N ALA A 420 5.27 -13.44 -26.87
CA ALA A 420 6.43 -12.56 -26.79
C ALA A 420 6.98 -12.44 -25.36
N LEU A 421 6.12 -12.22 -24.36
CA LEU A 421 6.50 -12.19 -22.94
C LEU A 421 7.12 -13.51 -22.47
N ARG A 422 6.64 -14.64 -22.99
CA ARG A 422 7.27 -15.96 -22.73
C ARG A 422 8.73 -16.04 -23.22
N THR A 423 9.11 -15.29 -24.26
CA THR A 423 10.51 -15.25 -24.74
C THR A 423 11.46 -14.47 -23.85
N ILE A 424 10.96 -13.75 -22.84
CA ILE A 424 11.78 -13.12 -21.80
C ILE A 424 11.72 -13.91 -20.48
N GLY A 425 11.10 -15.10 -20.50
CA GLY A 425 11.01 -16.01 -19.36
C GLY A 425 9.77 -15.86 -18.47
N ALA A 426 8.80 -15.01 -18.85
CA ALA A 426 7.52 -14.93 -18.13
C ALA A 426 6.69 -16.22 -18.32
N GLU A 427 6.00 -16.64 -17.27
CA GLU A 427 5.05 -17.76 -17.29
C GLU A 427 3.61 -17.27 -17.15
N GLY A 428 3.41 -16.20 -16.37
CA GLY A 428 2.12 -15.65 -16.03
C GLY A 428 1.37 -15.01 -17.19
N GLU A 429 0.04 -15.02 -17.08
CA GLU A 429 -0.88 -14.51 -18.08
C GLU A 429 -2.04 -13.76 -17.43
N LEU A 430 -2.39 -12.61 -18.02
CA LEU A 430 -3.44 -11.71 -17.55
C LEU A 430 -4.77 -11.83 -18.30
N ARG A 431 -4.88 -12.60 -19.39
CA ARG A 431 -6.18 -12.78 -20.07
C ARG A 431 -7.23 -13.31 -19.08
N GLY A 432 -8.37 -12.63 -19.00
CA GLY A 432 -9.44 -12.93 -18.03
C GLY A 432 -9.16 -12.45 -16.59
N LYS A 433 -8.08 -11.71 -16.35
CA LYS A 433 -7.68 -11.18 -15.04
C LYS A 433 -7.67 -9.66 -15.05
N PHE A 434 -8.87 -9.08 -15.08
CA PHE A 434 -9.08 -7.64 -15.14
C PHE A 434 -8.36 -6.91 -14.00
N ARG A 435 -7.55 -5.89 -14.33
CA ARG A 435 -6.79 -5.05 -13.37
C ARG A 435 -5.80 -5.78 -12.46
N TRP A 436 -5.40 -7.00 -12.80
CA TRP A 436 -4.29 -7.64 -12.09
C TRP A 436 -2.97 -6.95 -12.45
N GLY A 437 -2.11 -6.77 -11.45
CA GLY A 437 -0.72 -6.39 -11.68
C GLY A 437 0.10 -7.59 -12.17
N GLN A 438 1.08 -7.32 -13.03
CA GLN A 438 2.14 -8.25 -13.45
C GLN A 438 3.46 -7.49 -13.49
N ALA A 439 4.41 -7.95 -12.67
CA ALA A 439 5.75 -7.41 -12.60
C ALA A 439 6.74 -8.50 -13.01
N ILE A 440 7.60 -8.21 -13.99
CA ILE A 440 8.55 -9.18 -14.56
C ILE A 440 9.93 -8.55 -14.65
N ILE A 441 10.97 -9.30 -14.27
CA ILE A 441 12.36 -9.04 -14.65
C ILE A 441 12.91 -10.32 -15.27
N GLY A 442 13.11 -10.27 -16.58
CA GLY A 442 13.49 -11.42 -17.41
C GLY A 442 14.68 -11.14 -18.30
N VAL A 443 15.05 -12.13 -19.12
CA VAL A 443 16.14 -12.03 -20.09
C VAL A 443 15.64 -12.53 -21.43
N LYS A 444 15.88 -11.77 -22.50
CA LYS A 444 15.54 -12.21 -23.85
C LYS A 444 16.26 -13.52 -24.17
N GLY A 445 15.48 -14.54 -24.57
CA GLY A 445 15.93 -15.90 -24.82
C GLY A 445 15.71 -16.88 -23.67
N ALA A 446 15.26 -16.39 -22.51
CA ALA A 446 14.94 -17.23 -21.37
C ALA A 446 13.70 -18.10 -21.62
N GLN A 447 13.69 -19.29 -21.01
CA GLN A 447 12.54 -20.19 -21.02
C GLN A 447 11.46 -19.69 -20.05
N PRO A 448 10.17 -19.93 -20.33
CA PRO A 448 9.08 -19.61 -19.40
C PRO A 448 9.36 -20.16 -18.00
N GLY A 449 9.13 -19.35 -16.98
CA GLY A 449 9.40 -19.67 -15.58
C GLY A 449 10.79 -19.26 -15.09
N GLN A 450 11.71 -18.86 -15.99
CA GLN A 450 13.05 -18.41 -15.59
C GLN A 450 13.13 -16.95 -15.17
N ALA A 451 12.12 -16.12 -15.47
CA ALA A 451 12.10 -14.72 -15.04
C ALA A 451 11.74 -14.59 -13.56
N VAL A 452 12.15 -13.48 -12.92
CA VAL A 452 11.55 -13.08 -11.64
C VAL A 452 10.19 -12.48 -11.96
N GLU A 453 9.11 -13.15 -11.56
CA GLU A 453 7.76 -12.75 -11.91
C GLU A 453 6.82 -12.78 -10.70
N LYS A 454 5.90 -11.81 -10.66
CA LYS A 454 4.78 -11.81 -9.72
C LYS A 454 3.51 -11.29 -10.37
N LEU A 455 2.41 -11.99 -10.13
CA LEU A 455 1.05 -11.53 -10.43
C LEU A 455 0.31 -11.27 -9.12
N ALA A 456 -0.51 -10.23 -9.09
CA ALA A 456 -1.31 -9.92 -7.91
C ALA A 456 -2.60 -9.17 -8.25
N ALA A 457 -3.71 -9.61 -7.66
CA ALA A 457 -5.02 -8.98 -7.81
C ALA A 457 -5.26 -7.89 -6.78
N LEU A 458 -4.94 -8.18 -5.52
CA LEU A 458 -5.35 -7.36 -4.36
C LEU A 458 -4.23 -6.50 -3.79
N ARG A 459 -2.99 -6.72 -4.23
CA ARG A 459 -1.79 -6.02 -3.74
C ARG A 459 -0.87 -5.70 -4.91
N PRO A 460 0.04 -4.71 -4.79
CA PRO A 460 1.02 -4.48 -5.84
C PRO A 460 1.84 -5.75 -6.11
N ALA A 461 1.95 -6.12 -7.39
CA ALA A 461 2.95 -7.07 -7.84
C ALA A 461 4.31 -6.35 -7.84
N ILE A 462 5.23 -6.84 -7.03
CA ILE A 462 6.56 -6.27 -6.88
C ILE A 462 7.58 -7.38 -7.06
N VAL A 463 8.54 -7.14 -7.95
CA VAL A 463 9.74 -7.97 -8.12
C VAL A 463 10.97 -7.08 -8.16
N TYR A 464 12.12 -7.64 -7.79
CA TYR A 464 13.38 -6.94 -7.82
C TYR A 464 14.54 -7.88 -8.11
N VAL A 465 15.61 -7.30 -8.61
CA VAL A 465 16.94 -7.89 -8.78
C VAL A 465 17.92 -6.93 -8.10
N GLY A 466 18.57 -7.37 -7.03
CA GLY A 466 19.38 -6.52 -6.16
C GLY A 466 18.58 -5.86 -5.04
N GLU A 467 19.01 -4.67 -4.57
CA GLU A 467 18.59 -4.10 -3.28
C GLU A 467 17.11 -3.66 -3.17
N GLY A 468 16.31 -3.79 -4.22
CA GLY A 468 14.90 -3.38 -4.20
C GLY A 468 14.71 -1.86 -4.06
N THR A 469 15.64 -1.06 -4.58
CA THR A 469 15.61 0.40 -4.46
C THR A 469 14.65 1.05 -5.46
N THR A 470 14.03 2.13 -5.01
CA THR A 470 13.11 2.99 -5.76
C THR A 470 13.57 4.45 -5.74
N GLU A 471 14.72 4.73 -5.11
CA GLU A 471 15.41 6.02 -5.10
C GLU A 471 16.91 5.80 -5.36
N PRO A 472 17.62 6.75 -5.99
CA PRO A 472 19.04 6.58 -6.36
C PRO A 472 20.01 6.67 -5.17
N HIS A 473 19.50 6.82 -3.95
CA HIS A 473 20.31 7.00 -2.76
C HIS A 473 19.82 6.15 -1.59
N LEU A 474 20.74 5.82 -0.69
CA LEU A 474 20.53 5.10 0.55
C LEU A 474 21.04 5.92 1.73
N ALA A 475 20.40 5.81 2.89
CA ALA A 475 20.86 6.44 4.13
C ALA A 475 21.37 5.40 5.13
N ALA A 476 20.56 4.37 5.38
CA ALA A 476 20.82 3.23 6.26
C ALA A 476 19.78 2.14 5.96
N ALA A 477 19.95 0.93 6.48
CA ALA A 477 18.87 -0.05 6.56
C ALA A 477 18.57 -0.41 8.02
N PHE A 478 17.35 -0.84 8.30
CA PHE A 478 16.94 -1.30 9.63
C PHE A 478 16.35 -2.70 9.53
N SER A 479 16.74 -3.57 10.45
CA SER A 479 16.08 -4.87 10.64
C SER A 479 15.13 -4.87 11.84
N LEU A 480 15.45 -4.08 12.87
CA LEU A 480 14.67 -4.03 14.10
C LEU A 480 14.67 -2.64 14.72
N VAL A 481 13.51 -2.21 15.20
CA VAL A 481 13.36 -1.10 16.14
C VAL A 481 12.57 -1.61 17.34
N ARG A 482 13.12 -1.51 18.55
CA ARG A 482 12.52 -2.01 19.79
C ARG A 482 12.38 -0.90 20.82
N PHE A 483 11.30 -0.90 21.59
CA PHE A 483 11.03 0.04 22.67
C PHE A 483 10.75 -0.72 23.97
N VAL A 484 11.60 -0.59 24.97
CA VAL A 484 11.38 -1.17 26.30
C VAL A 484 11.11 -0.06 27.30
N THR A 485 10.29 -0.32 28.32
CA THR A 485 10.16 0.63 29.43
C THR A 485 11.44 0.61 30.28
N MET A 486 11.75 1.72 30.96
CA MET A 486 12.94 1.79 31.82
C MET A 486 12.91 0.80 33.00
N GLU A 487 11.73 0.36 33.44
CA GLU A 487 11.58 -0.61 34.53
C GLU A 487 11.86 -2.05 34.07
N GLU A 488 11.78 -2.32 32.76
CA GLU A 488 12.00 -3.64 32.14
C GLU A 488 13.46 -3.84 31.66
N LYS A 489 14.29 -2.78 31.70
CA LYS A 489 15.73 -2.84 31.42
C LYS A 489 16.49 -3.26 32.67
#